data_AF-A0A7L1VVZ9-F1
#
_entry.id   AF-A0A7L1VVZ9-F1
#
_cell.length_a   1.000
_cell.length_b   1.000
_cell.length_c   1.000
_cell.angle_alpha   90.00
_cell.angle_beta   90.00
_cell.angle_gamma   90.00
#
_symmetry.space_group_name_H-M   'P 1'
#
loop_
_entity.id
_entity.type
_entity.pdbx_description
1 polymer ?
#
loop_
_entity_poly.entity_id
_entity_poly.type
_entity_poly.pdbx_seq_one_letter_code
_entity_poly.pdbx_strand_id
1 'polypeptide(L)' 'GGSVSTTQRVSTYGRHTFKCRRICGEHGKIVCGIDIQCGNPPDEPRNVSCIQQGTRGHPTCSWDKGRLTYLDTAYGIQ' A
#
# COMPACT_ATOMS: atom_id res chain seq x y z
N GLY A 1 -27.02 -12.68 -18.97
CA GLY A 1 -26.80 -12.36 -17.53
C GLY A 1 -26.60 -10.86 -17.41
N GLY A 2 -27.22 -10.22 -16.43
CA GLY A 2 -27.08 -8.77 -16.22
C GLY A 2 -25.74 -8.42 -15.56
N SER A 3 -25.21 -7.23 -15.86
CA SER A 3 -24.05 -6.65 -15.18
C SER A 3 -24.54 -5.67 -14.11
N VAL A 4 -23.87 -5.63 -12.96
CA VAL A 4 -24.15 -4.70 -11.85
C VAL A 4 -22.85 -3.96 -11.53
N SER A 5 -22.90 -2.63 -11.46
CA SER A 5 -21.77 -1.80 -11.05
C SER A 5 -22.19 -0.79 -9.99
N THR A 6 -21.24 -0.41 -9.15
CA THR A 6 -21.40 0.66 -8.16
C THR A 6 -20.10 1.44 -8.06
N THR A 7 -20.19 2.74 -7.86
CA THR A 7 -19.03 3.63 -7.72
C THR A 7 -18.95 4.13 -6.30
N GLN A 8 -17.83 3.88 -5.62
CA GLN A 8 -17.57 4.32 -4.25
C GLN A 8 -16.31 5.19 -4.26
N ARG A 9 -16.39 6.39 -3.69
CA ARG A 9 -15.21 7.25 -3.52
C ARG A 9 -14.51 6.85 -2.24
N VAL A 10 -13.22 6.50 -2.34
CA VAL A 10 -12.38 6.17 -1.18
C VAL A 10 -11.49 7.37 -0.89
N SER A 11 -11.69 8.01 0.27
CA SER A 11 -10.97 9.23 0.67
C SER A 11 -10.02 9.02 1.84
N THR A 12 -9.91 7.80 2.37
CA THR A 12 -9.08 7.47 3.53
C THR A 12 -7.98 6.49 3.17
N TYR A 13 -6.82 6.63 3.81
CA TYR A 13 -5.69 5.71 3.64
C TYR A 13 -5.94 4.35 4.31
N GLY A 14 -5.16 3.34 3.91
CA GLY A 14 -5.21 1.99 4.45
C GLY A 14 -6.03 1.01 3.60
N ARG A 15 -6.42 -0.10 4.22
CA ARG A 15 -7.11 -1.22 3.56
C ARG A 15 -8.62 -1.06 3.60
N HIS A 16 -9.25 -1.17 2.44
CA HIS A 16 -10.70 -1.15 2.26
C HIS A 16 -11.18 -2.44 1.63
N THR A 17 -12.13 -3.13 2.27
CA THR A 17 -12.70 -4.39 1.76
C THR A 17 -14.08 -4.16 1.19
N PHE A 18 -14.26 -4.49 -0.10
CA PHE A 18 -15.55 -4.46 -0.77
C PHE A 18 -16.02 -5.88 -1.03
N LYS A 19 -17.30 -6.17 -0.78
CA LYS A 19 -17.86 -7.52 -0.94
C LYS A 19 -19.05 -7.48 -1.89
N CYS A 20 -19.06 -8.40 -2.85
CA CYS A 20 -20.20 -8.69 -3.69
C CYS A 20 -21.14 -9.61 -2.93
N ARG A 21 -22.38 -9.17 -2.70
CA ARG A 21 -23.41 -9.98 -2.05
C ARG A 21 -24.56 -10.23 -3.00
N ARG A 22 -24.96 -11.50 -3.13
CA ARG A 22 -26.20 -11.89 -3.79
C ARG A 22 -27.31 -11.91 -2.75
N ILE A 23 -28.35 -11.11 -2.97
CA ILE A 23 -29.53 -11.03 -2.10
C ILE A 23 -30.58 -12.00 -2.66
N CYS A 24 -30.71 -13.18 -2.05
CA CYS A 24 -31.74 -14.18 -2.37
C CYS A 24 -32.17 -14.85 -1.05
N GLY A 25 -33.48 -14.92 -0.78
CA GLY A 25 -34.01 -15.45 0.50
C GLY A 25 -33.70 -14.57 1.72
N GLU A 26 -33.89 -15.11 2.93
CA GLU A 26 -33.64 -14.37 4.20
C GLU A 26 -32.14 -14.13 4.48
N HIS A 27 -31.26 -14.91 3.88
CA HIS A 27 -29.81 -14.80 4.08
C HIS A 27 -29.08 -14.54 2.76
N GLY A 28 -28.69 -13.28 2.51
CA GLY A 28 -27.86 -12.95 1.36
C GLY A 28 -26.45 -13.56 1.46
N LYS A 29 -25.95 -14.15 0.37
CA LYS A 29 -24.66 -14.87 0.28
C LYS A 29 -23.57 -13.98 -0.32
N ILE A 30 -22.37 -13.98 0.28
CA ILE A 30 -21.19 -13.33 -0.31
C ILE A 30 -20.69 -14.20 -1.47
N VAL A 31 -20.49 -13.59 -2.63
CA VAL A 31 -20.05 -14.29 -3.86
C VAL A 31 -18.58 -13.97 -4.17
N CYS A 32 -18.20 -12.70 -4.01
CA CYS A 32 -16.84 -12.22 -4.24
C CYS A 32 -16.49 -11.06 -3.30
N GLY A 33 -15.25 -10.63 -3.35
CA GLY A 33 -14.80 -9.38 -2.74
C GLY A 33 -13.45 -8.95 -3.29
N ILE A 34 -13.09 -7.71 -3.03
CA ILE A 34 -11.81 -7.11 -3.39
C ILE A 34 -11.32 -6.26 -2.22
N ASP A 35 -10.02 -6.32 -1.95
CA ASP A 35 -9.33 -5.41 -1.05
C ASP A 35 -8.61 -4.34 -1.87
N ILE A 36 -8.79 -3.09 -1.47
CA ILE A 36 -8.13 -1.93 -2.07
C ILE A 36 -7.27 -1.28 -0.99
N GLN A 37 -5.97 -1.18 -1.26
CA GLN A 37 -5.02 -0.46 -0.40
C GLN A 37 -4.81 0.95 -0.94
N CYS A 38 -5.09 1.95 -0.11
CA CYS A 38 -4.96 3.36 -0.48
C CYS A 38 -3.83 4.03 0.30
N GLY A 39 -3.02 4.82 -0.39
CA GLY A 39 -1.92 5.56 0.20
C GLY A 39 -1.28 6.52 -0.80
N ASN A 40 -0.15 7.08 -0.41
CA ASN A 40 0.61 8.04 -1.20
C ASN A 40 1.84 7.38 -1.83
N PRO A 41 2.27 7.82 -3.02
CA PRO A 41 3.57 7.42 -3.55
C PRO A 41 4.69 7.92 -2.62
N PRO A 42 5.80 7.16 -2.51
CA PRO A 42 6.96 7.57 -1.74
C PRO A 42 7.58 8.84 -2.28
N ASP A 43 8.16 9.63 -1.38
CA ASP A 43 9.00 10.77 -1.75
C ASP A 43 10.40 10.30 -2.13
N GLU A 44 11.10 11.14 -2.89
CA GLU A 44 12.52 10.96 -3.13
C GLU A 44 13.31 10.99 -1.80
N PRO A 45 14.14 9.97 -1.51
CA PRO A 45 14.97 9.95 -0.31
C PRO A 45 15.91 11.16 -0.25
N ARG A 46 16.03 11.76 0.93
CA ARG A 46 16.90 12.93 1.17
C ARG A 46 17.97 12.63 2.19
N ASN A 47 19.00 13.48 2.26
CA ASN A 47 20.09 13.37 3.22
C ASN A 47 20.76 11.98 3.22
N VAL A 48 21.01 11.45 2.03
CA VAL A 48 21.69 10.17 1.85
C VAL A 48 23.13 10.30 2.31
N SER A 49 23.50 9.51 3.31
CA SER A 49 24.87 9.42 3.82
C SER A 49 25.28 7.96 3.94
N CYS A 50 26.47 7.63 3.45
CA CYS A 50 27.03 6.29 3.53
C CYS A 50 28.35 6.35 4.29
N ILE A 51 28.47 5.52 5.32
CA ILE A 51 29.64 5.49 6.19
C ILE A 51 30.19 4.07 6.19
N GLN A 52 31.49 3.94 5.95
CA GLN A 52 32.22 2.68 6.08
C GLN A 52 33.11 2.75 7.32
N GLN A 53 32.85 1.86 8.28
CA GLN A 53 33.65 1.77 9.50
C GLN A 53 34.87 0.87 9.25
N GLY A 54 36.05 1.49 9.19
CA GLY A 54 37.30 0.80 8.87
C GLY A 54 37.38 0.33 7.42
N THR A 55 38.54 -0.22 7.02
CA THR A 55 38.82 -0.57 5.62
C THR A 55 38.13 -1.85 5.14
N ARG A 56 37.63 -2.69 6.06
CA ARG A 56 36.94 -3.95 5.76
C ARG A 56 35.46 -3.97 6.17
N GLY A 57 34.94 -2.87 6.73
CA GLY A 57 33.53 -2.79 7.09
C GLY A 57 32.64 -2.74 5.86
N HIS A 58 31.41 -3.26 5.95
CA HIS A 58 30.39 -3.00 4.94
C HIS A 58 29.89 -1.56 5.08
N PRO A 59 29.65 -0.84 3.96
CA PRO A 59 29.09 0.50 4.02
C PRO A 59 27.64 0.43 4.54
N THR A 60 27.33 1.28 5.51
CA THR A 60 25.96 1.48 5.99
C THR A 60 25.49 2.81 5.46
N CYS A 61 24.36 2.80 4.73
CA CYS A 61 23.74 4.01 4.25
C CYS A 61 22.47 4.33 5.04
N SER A 62 22.26 5.61 5.31
CA SER A 62 21.08 6.16 5.96
C SER A 62 20.52 7.31 5.15
N TRP A 63 19.20 7.49 5.19
CA TRP A 63 18.50 8.56 4.48
C TRP A 63 17.17 8.86 5.16
N ASP A 64 16.65 10.05 4.87
CA ASP A 64 15.31 10.46 5.25
C ASP A 64 14.31 9.89 4.25
N LYS A 65 13.32 9.16 4.76
CA LYS A 65 12.29 8.48 3.95
C LYS A 65 11.25 9.43 3.35
N GLY A 66 11.15 10.66 3.84
CA GLY A 66 10.09 11.60 3.49
C GLY A 66 8.77 11.30 4.21
N ARG A 67 7.64 11.62 3.57
CA ARG A 67 6.31 11.44 4.18
C ARG A 67 5.89 9.97 4.27
N LEU A 68 4.95 9.67 5.16
CA LEU A 68 4.30 8.36 5.24
C LEU A 68 3.50 8.04 3.97
N THR A 69 3.73 6.85 3.41
CA THR A 69 3.04 6.35 2.21
C THR A 69 1.75 5.60 2.53
N TYR A 70 1.59 5.02 3.71
CA TYR A 70 0.47 4.11 4.05
C TYR A 70 0.38 2.86 3.14
N LEU A 71 1.45 2.59 2.39
CA LEU A 71 1.63 1.45 1.51
C LEU A 71 2.95 0.77 1.85
N ASP A 72 3.04 -0.53 1.62
CA ASP A 72 4.30 -1.26 1.75
C ASP A 72 5.30 -0.71 0.73
N THR A 73 6.41 -0.16 1.25
CA THR A 73 7.41 0.58 0.46
C THR A 73 8.77 -0.06 0.67
N ALA A 74 9.41 -0.50 -0.41
CA ALA A 74 10.74 -1.07 -0.40
C ALA A 74 11.77 -0.02 -0.85
N TYR A 75 12.98 -0.10 -0.27
CA TYR A 75 14.11 0.76 -0.61
C TYR A 75 15.29 -0.11 -1.02
N GLY A 76 15.95 0.25 -2.12
CA GLY A 76 17.15 -0.42 -2.62
C GLY A 76 18.32 0.56 -2.68
N ILE A 77 19.51 0.05 -2.40
CA ILE A 77 20.78 0.75 -2.64
C ILE A 77 21.40 0.08 -3.86
N GLN A 78 21.80 0.85 -4.87
CA GLN A 78 22.45 0.36 -6.09
C GLN A 78 23.82 0.99 -6.26
#